data_AF-A0A1G8AAX7-F1
#
_entry.id   AF-A0A1G8AAX7-F1
#
_cell.length_a   1.000
_cell.length_b   1.000
_cell.length_c   1.000
_cell.angle_alpha   90.00
_cell.angle_beta   90.00
_cell.angle_gamma   90.00
#
_symmetry.space_group_name_H-M   'P 1'
#
loop_
_entity.id
_entity.type
_entity.pdbx_description
1 polymer ?
#
loop_
_entity_poly.entity_id
_entity_poly.type
_entity_poly.pdbx_seq_one_letter_code
_entity_poly.pdbx_strand_id
1 'polypeptide(L)'
;MSNDSFMGLTIEGDRDFNRVRAGEQWDGDRASRVLAPLMESPRIEAIRWTQYTPYFNDGDVCEFSVYGASYKVNDRPLPDPADDYDEEEDFLTTYSPRLKGGRYERRVPGTGRYFEDNYVKAEWEEYGDFCARHDDYDAMNDFSNSIEAGYLDQLFYDLFGDHARVTVYKDRIEVEEYSHD
;
A
#
# COMPACT_ATOMS: atom_id res chain seq x y z
N MET A 1 -25.82 14.37 -0.92
CA MET A 1 -24.57 13.62 -1.15
C MET A 1 -23.60 14.62 -1.73
N SER A 2 -22.51 14.94 -1.01
CA SER A 2 -21.47 15.80 -1.57
C SER A 2 -20.78 15.01 -2.68
N ASN A 3 -20.72 15.54 -3.90
CA ASN A 3 -19.95 14.95 -4.98
C ASN A 3 -18.49 15.38 -4.81
N ASP A 4 -17.84 14.80 -3.80
CA ASP A 4 -16.42 15.04 -3.58
C ASP A 4 -15.62 14.33 -4.68
N SER A 5 -14.56 14.97 -5.16
CA SER A 5 -13.72 14.45 -6.23
C SER A 5 -12.25 14.64 -5.90
N PHE A 6 -11.42 13.68 -6.29
CA PHE A 6 -9.98 13.71 -6.12
C PHE A 6 -9.31 13.27 -7.42
N MET A 7 -8.31 14.03 -7.89
CA MET A 7 -7.71 13.82 -9.23
C MET A 7 -8.73 13.83 -10.38
N GLY A 8 -9.87 14.51 -10.22
CA GLY A 8 -10.96 14.52 -11.20
C GLY A 8 -11.80 13.23 -11.22
N LEU A 9 -11.53 12.29 -10.32
CA LEU A 9 -12.32 11.07 -10.12
C LEU A 9 -13.36 11.30 -9.02
N THR A 10 -14.56 10.78 -9.23
CA THR A 10 -15.61 10.78 -8.21
C THR A 10 -15.23 9.80 -7.09
N ILE A 11 -15.44 10.23 -5.84
CA ILE A 11 -15.29 9.36 -4.67
C ILE A 11 -16.64 8.73 -4.36
N GLU A 12 -16.71 7.41 -4.34
CA GLU A 12 -17.91 6.64 -4.02
C GLU A 12 -17.66 5.72 -2.81
N GLY A 13 -18.64 5.63 -1.89
CA GLY A 13 -18.58 4.77 -0.70
C GLY A 13 -18.97 5.48 0.61
N ASP A 14 -19.01 4.69 1.69
CA ASP A 14 -19.24 5.18 3.05
C ASP A 14 -17.93 5.66 3.68
N ARG A 15 -17.99 6.74 4.47
CA ARG A 15 -16.83 7.44 5.05
C ARG A 15 -17.12 7.83 6.50
N ASP A 16 -16.29 7.38 7.43
CA ASP A 16 -16.35 7.77 8.85
C ASP A 16 -15.31 8.86 9.17
N PHE A 17 -15.44 9.63 10.25
CA PHE A 17 -14.53 10.74 10.53
C PHE A 17 -14.18 10.82 12.04
N ASN A 18 -12.96 10.37 12.43
CA ASN A 18 -12.31 10.57 13.76
C ASN A 18 -11.19 11.64 13.87
N ARG A 19 -9.99 11.37 14.40
CA ARG A 19 -8.92 12.39 14.63
C ARG A 19 -7.60 11.95 14.01
N VAL A 20 -6.88 12.91 13.44
CA VAL A 20 -5.60 12.68 12.74
C VAL A 20 -4.39 13.04 13.61
N ARG A 21 -3.28 12.36 13.33
CA ARG A 21 -1.95 12.60 13.91
C ARG A 21 -1.40 14.01 13.60
N ALA A 22 -0.64 14.57 14.54
CA ALA A 22 0.03 15.86 14.35
C ALA A 22 1.35 15.71 13.56
N GLY A 23 1.54 16.49 12.47
CA GLY A 23 2.76 16.46 11.65
C GLY A 23 2.72 17.40 10.45
N GLU A 24 3.76 17.37 9.60
CA GLU A 24 3.69 17.97 8.25
C GLU A 24 2.60 17.23 7.45
N GLN A 25 1.69 17.98 6.85
CA GLN A 25 0.60 17.44 6.05
C GLN A 25 0.64 18.07 4.66
N TRP A 26 0.50 17.24 3.62
CA TRP A 26 0.52 17.65 2.23
C TRP A 26 -0.87 18.03 1.75
N ASP A 27 -0.92 18.97 0.82
CA ASP A 27 -2.14 19.38 0.14
C ASP A 27 -2.45 18.47 -1.07
N GLY A 28 -3.61 18.69 -1.68
CA GLY A 28 -4.04 17.94 -2.86
C GLY A 28 -3.10 18.07 -4.05
N ASP A 29 -2.40 19.20 -4.20
CA ASP A 29 -1.44 19.42 -5.29
C ASP A 29 -0.21 18.52 -5.12
N ARG A 30 0.33 18.44 -3.90
CA ARG A 30 1.50 17.60 -3.61
C ARG A 30 1.13 16.12 -3.61
N ALA A 31 -0.05 15.75 -3.12
CA ALA A 31 -0.58 14.39 -3.24
C ALA A 31 -0.75 13.98 -4.72
N SER A 32 -1.28 14.87 -5.56
CA SER A 32 -1.45 14.60 -6.99
C SER A 32 -0.12 14.37 -7.70
N ARG A 33 0.97 15.04 -7.28
CA ARG A 33 2.30 14.84 -7.89
C ARG A 33 2.90 13.46 -7.64
N VAL A 34 2.62 12.85 -6.49
CA VAL A 34 3.11 11.50 -6.18
C VAL A 34 2.19 10.41 -6.74
N LEU A 35 0.89 10.67 -6.87
CA LEU A 35 -0.07 9.72 -7.43
C LEU A 35 -0.16 9.74 -8.96
N ALA A 36 -0.04 10.91 -9.61
CA ALA A 36 -0.22 11.02 -11.06
C ALA A 36 0.70 10.09 -11.88
N PRO A 37 2.01 9.95 -11.59
CA PRO A 37 2.86 9.02 -12.34
C PRO A 37 2.40 7.55 -12.24
N LEU A 38 1.83 7.16 -11.10
CA LEU A 38 1.24 5.84 -10.91
C LEU A 38 -0.03 5.68 -11.76
N MET A 39 -0.85 6.72 -11.80
CA MET A 39 -2.08 6.75 -12.60
C MET A 39 -1.80 6.89 -14.12
N GLU A 40 -0.63 7.36 -14.51
CA GLU A 40 -0.18 7.43 -15.91
C GLU A 40 0.54 6.15 -16.36
N SER A 41 1.07 5.35 -15.43
CA SER A 41 1.74 4.08 -15.76
C SER A 41 0.77 3.12 -16.48
N PRO A 42 1.13 2.60 -17.67
CA PRO A 42 0.31 1.61 -18.38
C PRO A 42 0.33 0.23 -17.71
N ARG A 43 1.23 0.02 -16.74
CA ARG A 43 1.41 -1.23 -16.02
C ARG A 43 0.53 -1.33 -14.78
N ILE A 44 0.28 -0.21 -14.12
CA ILE A 44 -0.53 -0.12 -12.91
C ILE A 44 -2.01 -0.08 -13.30
N GLU A 45 -2.80 -1.00 -12.78
CA GLU A 45 -4.26 -1.02 -12.94
C GLU A 45 -4.97 -0.29 -11.80
N ALA A 46 -4.48 -0.48 -10.57
CA ALA A 46 -5.04 0.11 -9.37
C ALA A 46 -3.99 0.27 -8.25
N ILE A 47 -4.27 1.22 -7.34
CA ILE A 47 -3.51 1.46 -6.11
C ILE A 47 -4.46 1.25 -4.94
N ARG A 48 -4.02 0.57 -3.89
CA ARG A 48 -4.83 0.29 -2.70
C ARG A 48 -4.05 0.61 -1.44
N TRP A 49 -4.74 1.10 -0.41
CA TRP A 49 -4.22 1.19 0.95
C TRP A 49 -5.35 1.03 1.95
N THR A 50 -5.00 0.86 3.22
CA THR A 50 -5.95 0.93 4.34
C THR A 50 -5.66 2.16 5.19
N GLN A 51 -6.67 2.71 5.83
CA GLN A 51 -6.50 3.84 6.73
C GLN A 51 -7.46 3.70 7.89
N TYR A 52 -6.94 3.75 9.11
CA TYR A 52 -7.74 3.55 10.30
C TYR A 52 -7.13 4.16 11.56
N THR A 53 -7.96 4.43 12.56
CA THR A 53 -7.54 4.60 13.95
C THR A 53 -7.54 3.23 14.64
N PRO A 54 -6.42 2.75 15.20
CA PRO A 54 -6.39 1.46 15.89
C PRO A 54 -7.36 1.39 17.09
N TYR A 55 -8.02 0.24 17.28
CA TYR A 55 -8.91 -0.01 18.43
C TYR A 55 -8.12 -0.11 19.73
N PHE A 56 -6.89 -0.65 19.63
CA PHE A 56 -5.94 -0.74 20.71
C PHE A 56 -4.56 -0.33 20.21
N ASN A 57 -3.91 0.55 20.97
CA ASN A 57 -2.49 0.88 20.86
C ASN A 57 -1.88 0.62 22.25
N ASP A 58 -0.60 0.24 22.34
CA ASP A 58 0.10 -0.34 23.52
C ASP A 58 0.21 0.57 24.79
N GLY A 59 -0.87 1.29 25.15
CA GLY A 59 -0.93 2.31 26.19
C GLY A 59 -0.79 3.74 25.68
N ASP A 60 -0.50 3.93 24.39
CA ASP A 60 -0.40 5.23 23.73
C ASP A 60 -1.75 5.72 23.19
N VAL A 61 -1.81 7.00 22.82
CA VAL A 61 -2.99 7.58 22.17
C VAL A 61 -3.21 6.88 20.83
N CYS A 62 -4.43 6.42 20.58
CA CYS A 62 -4.82 5.95 19.25
C CYS A 62 -4.94 7.16 18.31
N GLU A 63 -4.12 7.17 17.27
CA GLU A 63 -4.12 8.19 16.23
C GLU A 63 -4.43 7.52 14.89
N PHE A 64 -5.23 8.18 14.06
CA PHE A 64 -5.44 7.75 12.68
C PHE A 64 -4.10 7.75 11.91
N SER A 65 -3.93 6.77 11.02
CA SER A 65 -2.86 6.76 10.04
C SER A 65 -3.30 6.07 8.75
N VAL A 66 -2.62 6.40 7.65
CA VAL A 66 -2.69 5.66 6.40
C VAL A 66 -1.63 4.56 6.41
N TYR A 67 -2.00 3.34 6.03
CA TYR A 67 -1.16 2.16 6.09
C TYR A 67 -0.99 1.52 4.71
N GLY A 68 0.28 1.26 4.37
CA GLY A 68 0.70 0.32 3.33
C GLY A 68 0.04 0.51 1.95
N ALA A 69 0.79 1.09 1.00
CA ALA A 69 0.35 1.08 -0.39
C ALA A 69 0.66 -0.26 -1.08
N SER A 70 -0.35 -0.77 -1.78
CA SER A 70 -0.27 -1.94 -2.63
C SER A 70 -0.76 -1.62 -4.05
N TYR A 71 -0.27 -2.34 -5.04
CA TYR A 71 -0.39 -2.01 -6.45
C TYR A 71 -0.84 -3.24 -7.23
N LYS A 72 -1.93 -3.11 -7.97
CA LYS A 72 -2.34 -4.11 -8.96
C LYS A 72 -1.64 -3.82 -10.28
N VAL A 73 -0.92 -4.79 -10.81
CA VAL A 73 -0.15 -4.66 -12.07
C VAL A 73 -0.59 -5.70 -13.10
N ASN A 74 -0.63 -5.31 -14.37
CA ASN A 74 -1.13 -6.14 -15.47
C ASN A 74 -0.11 -7.14 -16.05
N ASP A 75 1.17 -7.02 -15.68
CA ASP A 75 2.26 -7.88 -16.14
C ASP A 75 2.83 -8.74 -15.01
N ARG A 76 1.98 -9.08 -14.04
CA ARG A 76 2.33 -9.88 -12.87
C ARG A 76 2.99 -11.19 -13.32
N PRO A 77 4.25 -11.48 -12.91
CA PRO A 77 4.78 -12.80 -13.19
C PRO A 77 4.01 -13.84 -12.38
N LEU A 78 3.88 -15.07 -12.88
CA LEU A 78 3.14 -16.13 -12.18
C LEU A 78 3.66 -16.27 -10.73
N PRO A 79 2.77 -16.45 -9.72
CA PRO A 79 3.20 -16.68 -8.34
C PRO A 79 4.12 -17.91 -8.30
N ASP A 80 5.16 -17.86 -7.46
CA ASP A 80 5.90 -19.09 -7.14
C ASP A 80 4.92 -20.00 -6.40
N PRO A 81 4.71 -21.27 -6.81
CA PRO A 81 3.85 -22.19 -6.07
C PRO A 81 4.30 -22.44 -4.62
N ALA A 82 5.48 -21.98 -4.21
CA ALA A 82 5.97 -21.99 -2.83
C ALA A 82 5.63 -20.72 -2.01
N ASP A 83 5.10 -19.68 -2.65
CA ASP A 83 4.68 -18.44 -1.99
C ASP A 83 3.28 -18.64 -1.38
N ASP A 84 3.23 -18.94 -0.09
CA ASP A 84 2.02 -18.94 0.77
C ASP A 84 1.65 -17.51 1.20
N TYR A 85 2.01 -16.51 0.39
CA TYR A 85 1.68 -15.13 0.69
C TYR A 85 0.20 -14.93 0.40
N ASP A 86 -0.52 -14.56 1.47
CA ASP A 86 -1.89 -14.04 1.45
C ASP A 86 -1.88 -12.67 0.73
N GLU A 87 -1.47 -12.67 -0.54
CA GLU A 87 -1.58 -11.54 -1.45
C GLU A 87 -3.07 -11.33 -1.66
N GLU A 88 -3.67 -10.39 -0.93
CA GLU A 88 -5.06 -9.95 -1.16
C GLU A 88 -5.32 -9.79 -2.67
N GLU A 89 -5.93 -10.81 -3.26
CA GLU A 89 -6.43 -10.96 -4.63
C GLU A 89 -5.82 -10.02 -5.71
N ASP A 90 -4.49 -10.11 -5.93
CA ASP A 90 -3.72 -9.46 -7.03
C ASP A 90 -2.95 -8.16 -6.73
N PHE A 91 -2.74 -7.77 -5.47
CA PHE A 91 -1.98 -6.56 -5.13
C PHE A 91 -0.54 -6.85 -4.65
N LEU A 92 0.44 -6.10 -5.16
CA LEU A 92 1.86 -6.16 -4.80
C LEU A 92 2.25 -4.97 -3.93
N THR A 93 3.17 -5.13 -2.97
CA THR A 93 3.73 -3.99 -2.20
C THR A 93 5.11 -3.59 -2.73
N THR A 94 5.62 -2.40 -2.39
CA THR A 94 7.03 -2.03 -2.71
C THR A 94 8.06 -2.98 -2.11
N TYR A 95 7.68 -3.74 -1.08
CA TYR A 95 8.49 -4.78 -0.46
C TYR A 95 8.44 -6.13 -1.20
N SER A 96 7.56 -6.28 -2.20
CA SER A 96 7.52 -7.48 -3.03
C SER A 96 8.90 -7.70 -3.70
N PRO A 97 9.48 -8.92 -3.64
CA PRO A 97 10.85 -9.19 -4.10
C PRO A 97 11.14 -8.72 -5.53
N ARG A 98 10.13 -8.72 -6.40
CA ARG A 98 10.22 -8.30 -7.80
C ARG A 98 10.29 -6.79 -8.00
N LEU A 99 9.75 -6.02 -7.07
CA LEU A 99 9.81 -4.55 -7.08
C LEU A 99 11.11 -4.07 -6.43
N LYS A 100 11.61 -4.75 -5.40
CA LYS A 100 12.87 -4.39 -4.74
C LYS A 100 14.10 -5.04 -5.38
N GLY A 101 14.88 -4.26 -6.15
CA GLY A 101 16.26 -4.63 -6.52
C GLY A 101 16.41 -5.60 -7.70
N GLY A 102 15.31 -5.90 -8.40
CA GLY A 102 15.37 -6.53 -9.71
C GLY A 102 15.83 -7.98 -9.70
N ARG A 103 15.74 -8.72 -8.59
CA ARG A 103 16.15 -10.13 -8.53
C ARG A 103 14.96 -10.95 -8.06
N TYR A 104 14.74 -12.12 -8.68
CA TYR A 104 13.93 -13.11 -7.99
C TYR A 104 14.79 -13.67 -6.85
N GLU A 105 14.21 -13.80 -5.67
CA GLU A 105 14.84 -14.51 -4.57
C GLU A 105 13.95 -15.71 -4.25
N ARG A 106 14.57 -16.83 -3.91
CA ARG A 106 13.84 -17.99 -3.38
C ARG A 106 14.30 -18.27 -1.96
N ARG A 107 13.38 -18.77 -1.14
CA ARG A 107 13.70 -19.20 0.22
C ARG A 107 14.64 -20.40 0.16
N VAL A 108 15.73 -20.35 0.93
CA VAL A 108 16.63 -21.51 1.07
C VAL A 108 15.90 -22.61 1.86
N PRO A 109 15.72 -23.81 1.30
CA PRO A 109 15.00 -24.89 1.97
C PRO A 109 15.60 -25.23 3.35
N GLY A 110 14.75 -25.34 4.36
CA GLY A 110 15.16 -25.69 5.73
C GLY A 110 15.58 -24.52 6.62
N THR A 111 15.59 -23.29 6.10
CA THR A 111 15.79 -22.02 6.85
C THR A 111 14.45 -21.39 7.26
N GLY A 112 14.45 -20.46 8.21
CA GLY A 112 13.21 -19.88 8.76
C GLY A 112 12.51 -20.86 9.70
N ARG A 113 12.85 -20.83 10.99
CA ARG A 113 12.26 -21.72 12.00
C ARG A 113 11.95 -20.95 13.27
N TYR A 114 10.82 -21.30 13.88
CA TYR A 114 10.51 -20.93 15.25
C TYR A 114 11.13 -21.97 16.18
N PHE A 115 11.95 -21.51 17.11
CA PHE A 115 12.47 -22.32 18.22
C PHE A 115 12.07 -21.67 19.53
N GLU A 116 11.14 -22.27 20.28
CA GLU A 116 10.81 -21.94 21.70
C GLU A 116 11.02 -20.45 22.05
N ASP A 117 10.33 -19.55 21.35
CA ASP A 117 10.35 -18.08 21.51
C ASP A 117 11.40 -17.27 20.73
N ASN A 118 12.13 -17.88 19.79
CA ASN A 118 13.04 -17.19 18.87
C ASN A 118 12.68 -17.44 17.40
N TYR A 119 12.48 -16.35 16.67
CA TYR A 119 12.34 -16.35 15.21
C TYR A 119 13.73 -16.31 14.56
N VAL A 120 14.14 -17.43 13.98
CA VAL A 120 15.30 -17.44 13.07
C VAL A 120 14.80 -17.00 11.70
N LYS A 121 15.28 -15.85 11.22
CA LYS A 121 14.91 -15.28 9.93
C LYS A 121 15.18 -16.27 8.80
N ALA A 122 14.25 -16.39 7.86
CA ALA A 122 14.47 -17.16 6.64
C ALA A 122 15.66 -16.58 5.85
N GLU A 123 16.49 -17.45 5.31
CA GLU A 123 17.54 -17.04 4.37
C GLU A 123 16.97 -17.10 2.96
N TRP A 124 17.40 -16.13 2.15
CA TRP A 124 16.96 -15.96 0.77
C TRP A 124 18.21 -15.98 -0.12
N GLU A 125 18.14 -16.71 -1.22
CA GLU A 125 19.17 -16.70 -2.25
C GLU A 125 18.61 -16.15 -3.55
N GLU A 126 19.47 -15.50 -4.32
CA GLU A 126 19.14 -15.08 -5.68
C GLU A 126 18.76 -16.29 -6.53
N TYR A 127 17.64 -16.17 -7.22
CA TYR A 127 17.05 -17.17 -8.08
C TYR A 127 16.64 -16.51 -9.40
N GLY A 128 16.72 -17.23 -10.52
CA GLY A 128 16.34 -16.68 -11.82
C GLY A 128 17.22 -15.52 -12.31
N ASP A 129 16.69 -14.78 -13.29
CA ASP A 129 17.37 -13.65 -13.93
C ASP A 129 17.01 -12.31 -13.25
N PHE A 130 17.79 -11.27 -13.55
CA PHE A 130 17.47 -9.91 -13.14
C PHE A 130 16.14 -9.47 -13.79
N CYS A 131 15.10 -9.19 -13.00
CA CYS A 131 13.96 -8.43 -13.48
C CYS A 131 14.36 -6.96 -13.59
N ALA A 132 14.09 -6.35 -14.76
CA ALA A 132 14.36 -4.94 -14.93
C ALA A 132 13.57 -4.14 -13.87
N ARG A 133 14.24 -3.20 -13.20
CA ARG A 133 13.53 -2.15 -12.45
C ARG A 133 12.58 -1.48 -13.42
N HIS A 134 11.29 -1.58 -13.14
CA HIS A 134 10.28 -0.93 -13.97
C HIS A 134 10.27 0.57 -13.69
N ASP A 135 9.95 1.37 -14.70
CA ASP A 135 9.95 2.84 -14.61
C ASP A 135 8.95 3.38 -13.56
N ASP A 136 7.96 2.57 -13.17
CA ASP A 136 6.97 2.89 -12.14
C ASP A 136 7.47 2.64 -10.71
N TYR A 137 8.61 1.96 -10.52
CA TYR A 137 9.13 1.65 -9.19
C TYR A 137 9.44 2.89 -8.35
N ASP A 138 10.02 3.93 -8.97
CA ASP A 138 10.31 5.18 -8.27
C ASP A 138 9.03 5.85 -7.79
N ALA A 139 7.99 5.89 -8.63
CA ALA A 139 6.70 6.43 -8.25
C ALA A 139 6.04 5.60 -7.14
N MET A 140 6.14 4.27 -7.20
CA MET A 140 5.60 3.39 -6.15
C MET A 140 6.32 3.66 -4.82
N ASN A 141 7.64 3.76 -4.85
CA ASN A 141 8.44 4.02 -3.68
C ASN A 141 8.17 5.42 -3.10
N ASP A 142 8.07 6.45 -3.93
CA ASP A 142 7.76 7.80 -3.48
C ASP A 142 6.39 7.89 -2.82
N PHE A 143 5.36 7.24 -3.40
CA PHE A 143 4.03 7.19 -2.81
C PHE A 143 4.01 6.39 -1.50
N SER A 144 4.58 5.18 -1.48
CA SER A 144 4.69 4.37 -0.26
C SER A 144 5.41 5.11 0.87
N ASN A 145 6.53 5.77 0.57
CA ASN A 145 7.28 6.56 1.56
C ASN A 145 6.48 7.77 2.06
N SER A 146 5.63 8.38 1.22
CA SER A 146 4.78 9.49 1.66
C SER A 146 3.67 9.05 2.63
N ILE A 147 3.14 7.84 2.44
CA ILE A 147 2.20 7.20 3.37
C ILE A 147 2.92 6.84 4.68
N GLU A 148 4.06 6.15 4.61
CA GLU A 148 4.81 5.75 5.81
C GLU A 148 5.28 6.94 6.65
N ALA A 149 5.56 8.07 6.00
CA ALA A 149 5.91 9.32 6.69
C ALA A 149 4.70 10.06 7.30
N GLY A 150 3.47 9.61 7.05
CA GLY A 150 2.23 10.23 7.55
C GLY A 150 1.88 11.56 6.87
N TYR A 151 2.50 11.89 5.74
CA TYR A 151 2.30 13.19 5.07
C TYR A 151 0.91 13.35 4.45
N LEU A 152 0.20 12.25 4.21
CA LEU A 152 -1.10 12.23 3.55
C LEU A 152 -2.26 11.97 4.51
N ASP A 153 -1.99 11.77 5.80
CA ASP A 153 -2.99 11.33 6.77
C ASP A 153 -4.20 12.27 6.83
N GLN A 154 -3.98 13.58 6.99
CA GLN A 154 -5.08 14.54 7.11
C GLN A 154 -5.87 14.68 5.82
N LEU A 155 -5.18 14.75 4.69
CA LEU A 155 -5.83 14.87 3.39
C LEU A 155 -6.70 13.64 3.10
N PHE A 156 -6.16 12.44 3.32
CA PHE A 156 -6.86 11.19 3.01
C PHE A 156 -7.96 10.89 4.02
N TYR A 157 -7.78 11.28 5.27
CA TYR A 157 -8.83 11.29 6.25
C TYR A 157 -9.98 12.22 5.83
N ASP A 158 -9.71 13.46 5.42
CA ASP A 158 -10.74 14.42 5.01
C ASP A 158 -11.51 13.95 3.76
N LEU A 159 -10.85 13.20 2.87
CA LEU A 159 -11.43 12.71 1.62
C LEU A 159 -12.17 11.37 1.78
N PHE A 160 -11.57 10.42 2.48
CA PHE A 160 -11.97 9.01 2.50
C PHE A 160 -12.39 8.49 3.88
N GLY A 161 -12.11 9.25 4.94
CA GLY A 161 -12.58 8.95 6.29
C GLY A 161 -11.69 8.03 7.12
N ASP A 162 -12.24 7.42 8.16
CA ASP A 162 -11.61 6.45 9.05
C ASP A 162 -12.15 5.05 8.78
N HIS A 163 -11.41 4.02 9.19
CA HIS A 163 -11.75 2.60 9.02
C HIS A 163 -12.11 2.27 7.56
N ALA A 164 -11.22 2.63 6.65
CA ALA A 164 -11.45 2.51 5.23
C ALA A 164 -10.35 1.74 4.50
N ARG A 165 -10.75 0.94 3.52
CA ARG A 165 -9.90 0.45 2.44
C ARG A 165 -10.21 1.26 1.19
N VAL A 166 -9.21 1.98 0.69
CA VAL A 166 -9.36 2.82 -0.50
C VAL A 166 -8.67 2.15 -1.67
N THR A 167 -9.40 1.98 -2.77
CA THR A 167 -8.84 1.49 -4.04
C THR A 167 -9.05 2.54 -5.14
N VAL A 168 -7.95 3.05 -5.67
CA VAL A 168 -7.93 4.02 -6.78
C VAL A 168 -7.68 3.27 -8.08
N TYR A 169 -8.67 3.29 -8.98
CA TYR A 169 -8.57 2.83 -10.36
C TYR A 169 -8.36 4.02 -11.30
N LYS A 170 -8.06 3.74 -12.57
CA LYS A 170 -7.87 4.78 -13.59
C LYS A 170 -9.10 5.69 -13.79
N ASP A 171 -10.30 5.18 -13.52
CA ASP A 171 -11.57 5.84 -13.83
C ASP A 171 -12.47 6.09 -12.61
N ARG A 172 -12.12 5.58 -11.42
CA ARG A 172 -12.93 5.71 -10.20
C ARG A 172 -12.12 5.49 -8.93
N ILE A 173 -12.68 5.93 -7.81
CA ILE A 173 -12.17 5.65 -6.46
C ILE A 173 -13.26 4.90 -5.70
N GLU A 174 -12.92 3.72 -5.20
CA GLU A 174 -13.78 2.90 -4.35
C GLU A 174 -13.31 3.02 -2.89
N VAL A 175 -14.23 3.31 -1.98
CA VAL A 175 -14.00 3.32 -0.52
C VAL A 175 -14.88 2.25 0.13
N GLU A 176 -14.25 1.30 0.81
CA GLU A 176 -14.90 0.20 1.51
C GLU A 176 -14.62 0.28 3.02
N GLU A 177 -15.57 -0.16 3.84
CA GLU A 177 -15.35 -0.28 5.30
C GLU A 177 -14.24 -1.31 5.58
N TYR A 178 -13.33 -0.95 6.48
CA TYR A 178 -12.21 -1.79 6.91
C TYR A 178 -12.16 -1.91 8.43
N SER A 179 -12.31 -3.14 8.92
CA SER A 179 -12.10 -3.51 10.31
C SER A 179 -10.75 -4.21 10.44
N HIS A 180 -9.90 -3.72 11.34
CA HIS A 180 -8.73 -4.46 11.79
C HIS A 180 -9.10 -5.19 13.08
N ASP A 181 -8.70 -6.45 13.21
CA ASP A 181 -8.85 -7.26 14.44
C ASP A 181 -7.63 -7.12 15.36
#